data_AF-A0A4V1Y0A5-F1
#
_entry.id   AF-A0A4V1Y0A5-F1
#
_cell.length_a   1.000
_cell.length_b   1.000
_cell.length_c   1.000
_cell.angle_alpha   90.00
_cell.angle_beta   90.00
_cell.angle_gamma   90.00
#
_symmetry.space_group_name_H-M   'P 1'
#
loop_
_entity.id
_entity.type
_entity.pdbx_description
1 polymer ?
#
loop_
_entity_poly.entity_id
_entity_poly.type
_entity_poly.pdbx_seq_one_letter_code
_entity_poly.pdbx_strand_id
1 'polypeptide(L)'
;MTDLVSRIGKRKSKIEWENPKECTGEKQGEIQSGKYACWRPIGRAKDAWNDLWPKIKEFLDHFGSSSLTLVMLEMYMIGRTDETASPIILICSEDNTRKRLRKAIKDSGILIGYCGIGLGDTPVLLDRRRIQPMMDLTTEEFASQRFFDKLKSEPGESQLTHSGHRKVLGNRDEERIIGRRLIFPCADGQRYATGGPIIYIQDKAYQLTVGHASADVAGVLRSGTENDLNDECDFDGQSDSDETGGSLLDLYATSCASQSPEPLFVTDSDSEGESLIAEASNSTSLPVHKKVVEVGNMSLNSEDGPFPSLDYALIEIEVPSPLSCMITFGNGDSKTSVEIKRESEIGPVDAAILAITASGGVLTGRLSPLASVMRPAGKTTFQEVYPVELDGQVKMGDCGSAVIDRSTGQFYGHITAGTPGTGFAYIIPAVDVLKDLEGRSVGYNSESRKSADPTVIGTWPNFMARFSRVGIAS
;
A
#
# COMPACT_ATOMS: atom_id res chain seq x y z
N MET A 1 -25.65 -1.91 -57.98
CA MET A 1 -24.28 -1.41 -57.73
C MET A 1 -24.31 -0.24 -56.72
N THR A 2 -25.22 -0.26 -55.74
CA THR A 2 -25.53 0.87 -54.85
C THR A 2 -25.80 0.45 -53.41
N ASP A 3 -25.33 -0.74 -53.00
CA ASP A 3 -25.58 -1.27 -51.65
C ASP A 3 -24.34 -1.90 -50.98
N LEU A 4 -23.14 -1.45 -51.39
CA LEU A 4 -21.88 -1.81 -50.73
C LEU A 4 -21.24 -0.66 -49.94
N VAL A 5 -21.79 0.55 -50.00
CA VAL A 5 -21.23 1.75 -49.37
C VAL A 5 -21.82 2.02 -47.97
N SER A 6 -22.92 1.35 -47.59
CA SER A 6 -23.60 1.57 -46.30
C SER A 6 -23.02 0.79 -45.12
N ARG A 7 -22.04 -0.11 -45.34
CA ARG A 7 -21.44 -0.96 -44.30
C ARG A 7 -20.02 -0.58 -43.86
N ILE A 8 -19.47 0.53 -44.36
CA ILE A 8 -18.27 1.12 -43.75
C ILE A 8 -18.73 1.90 -42.53
N GLY A 9 -19.01 1.17 -41.44
CA GLY A 9 -19.19 1.77 -40.12
C GLY A 9 -18.00 2.69 -39.87
N LYS A 10 -18.28 3.95 -39.54
CA LYS A 10 -17.26 4.93 -39.16
C LYS A 10 -16.43 4.35 -38.01
N ARG A 11 -15.30 3.69 -38.32
CA ARG A 11 -14.23 3.44 -37.35
C ARG A 11 -13.85 4.83 -36.87
N LYS A 12 -14.24 5.20 -35.64
CA LYS A 12 -13.68 6.38 -34.99
C LYS A 12 -12.17 6.15 -35.02
N SER A 13 -11.45 7.01 -35.75
CA SER A 13 -9.99 6.99 -35.77
C SER A 13 -9.53 7.05 -34.32
N LYS A 14 -8.89 5.98 -33.86
CA LYS A 14 -8.31 5.92 -32.52
C LYS A 14 -7.36 7.11 -32.40
N ILE A 15 -7.57 7.95 -31.40
CA ILE A 15 -6.62 9.04 -31.12
C ILE A 15 -5.39 8.36 -30.52
N GLU A 16 -4.30 8.33 -31.28
CA GLU A 16 -3.02 7.82 -30.81
C GLU A 16 -2.42 8.81 -29.82
N TRP A 17 -1.79 8.27 -28.77
CA TRP A 17 -1.02 9.08 -27.84
C TRP A 17 0.27 9.49 -28.54
N GLU A 18 0.57 10.78 -28.55
CA GLU A 18 1.76 11.30 -29.23
C GLU A 18 3.03 11.02 -28.39
N ASN A 19 4.10 10.61 -29.08
CA ASN A 19 5.39 10.20 -28.51
C ASN A 19 5.30 9.22 -27.31
N PRO A 20 4.67 8.04 -27.44
CA PRO A 20 4.54 7.07 -26.35
C PRO A 20 5.84 6.72 -25.64
N LYS A 21 6.93 6.58 -26.40
CA LYS A 21 8.25 6.18 -25.90
C LYS A 21 8.85 7.15 -24.88
N GLU A 22 8.54 8.44 -25.00
CA GLU A 22 8.98 9.46 -24.03
C GLU A 22 8.15 9.42 -22.73
N CYS A 23 7.04 8.69 -22.74
CA CYS A 23 6.11 8.53 -21.63
C CYS A 23 6.23 7.17 -20.93
N THR A 24 6.95 6.22 -21.51
CA THR A 24 7.16 4.87 -20.97
C THR A 24 8.44 4.81 -20.13
N GLY A 25 8.30 4.55 -18.83
CA GLY A 25 9.40 4.32 -17.91
C GLY A 25 9.72 2.83 -17.74
N GLU A 26 10.03 2.45 -16.50
CA GLU A 26 10.34 1.06 -16.13
C GLU A 26 9.17 0.11 -16.44
N LYS A 27 9.47 -1.02 -17.09
CA LYS A 27 8.49 -2.08 -17.37
C LYS A 27 8.07 -2.75 -16.07
N GLN A 28 6.77 -2.76 -15.79
CA GLN A 28 6.19 -3.28 -14.55
C GLN A 28 5.67 -4.72 -14.69
N GLY A 29 5.28 -5.12 -15.91
CA GLY A 29 4.71 -6.44 -16.13
C GLY A 29 4.13 -6.62 -17.53
N GLU A 30 3.38 -7.69 -17.69
CA GLU A 30 2.66 -8.06 -18.90
C GLU A 30 1.28 -8.59 -18.55
N ILE A 31 0.32 -8.38 -19.45
CA ILE A 31 -1.09 -8.76 -19.28
C ILE A 31 -1.67 -9.39 -20.53
N GLN A 32 -2.84 -10.04 -20.36
CA GLN A 32 -3.48 -10.83 -21.41
C GLN A 32 -2.51 -11.87 -21.97
N SER A 33 -1.93 -12.67 -21.06
CA SER A 33 -0.98 -13.73 -21.40
C SER A 33 0.24 -13.26 -22.22
N GLY A 34 0.79 -12.08 -21.90
CA GLY A 34 1.97 -11.53 -22.56
C GLY A 34 1.67 -10.66 -23.78
N LYS A 35 0.40 -10.51 -24.16
CA LYS A 35 0.00 -9.73 -25.35
C LYS A 35 0.30 -8.24 -25.24
N TYR A 36 0.18 -7.69 -24.03
CA TYR A 36 0.47 -6.29 -23.75
C TYR A 36 1.50 -6.18 -22.64
N ALA A 37 2.47 -5.30 -22.83
CA ALA A 37 3.39 -4.89 -21.78
C ALA A 37 2.87 -3.63 -21.08
N CYS A 38 3.28 -3.48 -19.82
CA CYS A 38 2.88 -2.39 -18.96
C CYS A 38 4.12 -1.67 -18.45
N TRP A 39 4.13 -0.34 -18.58
CA TRP A 39 5.22 0.50 -18.12
C TRP A 39 4.70 1.56 -17.17
N ARG A 40 5.56 1.95 -16.23
CA ARG A 40 5.32 3.10 -15.37
C ARG A 40 5.22 4.37 -16.23
N PRO A 41 4.22 5.25 -16.01
CA PRO A 41 4.12 6.49 -16.75
C PRO A 41 5.18 7.49 -16.26
N ILE A 42 5.83 8.13 -17.22
CA ILE A 42 6.77 9.25 -17.03
C ILE A 42 6.40 10.40 -17.97
N GLY A 43 7.12 11.53 -17.87
CA GLY A 43 6.91 12.70 -18.73
C GLY A 43 5.45 13.17 -18.76
N ARG A 44 4.96 13.52 -19.95
CA ARG A 44 3.59 14.04 -20.16
C ARG A 44 2.48 13.11 -19.67
N ALA A 45 2.68 11.79 -19.65
CA ALA A 45 1.66 10.88 -19.12
C ALA A 45 1.55 11.00 -17.59
N LYS A 46 2.69 11.10 -16.90
CA LYS A 46 2.75 11.39 -15.46
C LYS A 46 2.14 12.77 -15.15
N ASP A 47 2.48 13.78 -15.94
CA ASP A 47 1.95 15.14 -15.74
C ASP A 47 0.42 15.18 -15.93
N ALA A 48 -0.08 14.50 -16.96
CA ALA A 48 -1.51 14.37 -17.19
C ALA A 48 -2.21 13.62 -16.05
N TRP A 49 -1.59 12.58 -15.50
CA TRP A 49 -2.13 11.89 -14.31
C TRP A 49 -2.20 12.82 -13.10
N ASN A 50 -1.13 13.56 -12.81
CA ASN A 50 -1.06 14.47 -11.67
C ASN A 50 -2.15 15.56 -11.71
N ASP A 51 -2.53 16.03 -12.90
CA ASP A 51 -3.64 16.97 -13.07
C ASP A 51 -5.03 16.29 -13.05
N LEU A 52 -5.11 15.03 -13.48
CA LEU A 52 -6.38 14.31 -13.65
C LEU A 52 -6.87 13.57 -12.40
N TRP A 53 -5.98 12.90 -11.66
CA TRP A 53 -6.38 12.07 -10.52
C TRP A 53 -7.14 12.84 -9.44
N PRO A 54 -6.84 14.12 -9.11
CA PRO A 54 -7.60 14.85 -8.09
C PRO A 54 -9.06 15.05 -8.51
N LYS A 55 -9.31 15.29 -9.80
CA LYS A 55 -10.64 15.47 -10.39
C LYS A 55 -11.44 14.17 -10.36
N ILE A 56 -10.78 13.05 -10.66
CA ILE A 56 -11.39 11.71 -10.54
C ILE A 56 -11.72 11.42 -9.08
N LYS A 57 -10.78 11.66 -8.16
CA LYS A 57 -10.99 11.45 -6.72
C LYS A 57 -12.19 12.24 -6.21
N GLU A 58 -12.25 13.54 -6.50
CA GLU A 58 -13.36 14.40 -6.10
C GLU A 58 -14.70 13.86 -6.63
N PHE A 59 -14.76 13.48 -7.91
CA PHE A 59 -15.95 12.86 -8.49
C PHE A 59 -16.36 11.57 -7.78
N LEU A 60 -15.40 10.70 -7.49
CA LEU A 60 -15.63 9.40 -6.85
C LEU A 60 -16.08 9.53 -5.40
N ASP A 61 -15.55 10.52 -4.66
CA ASP A 61 -15.96 10.81 -3.29
C ASP A 61 -17.45 11.22 -3.23
N HIS A 62 -17.96 11.88 -4.28
CA HIS A 62 -19.38 12.22 -4.40
C HIS A 62 -20.26 11.08 -4.93
N PHE A 63 -19.68 10.06 -5.58
CA PHE A 63 -20.43 8.94 -6.16
C PHE A 63 -21.06 8.03 -5.07
N GLY A 64 -20.55 8.05 -3.84
CA GLY A 64 -21.24 7.51 -2.66
C GLY A 64 -21.39 5.98 -2.59
N SER A 65 -20.69 5.21 -3.42
CA SER A 65 -20.79 3.74 -3.41
C SER A 65 -19.78 3.15 -2.43
N SER A 66 -20.21 2.68 -1.25
CA SER A 66 -19.36 1.84 -0.40
C SER A 66 -19.11 0.48 -1.06
N SER A 67 -17.86 0.00 -1.04
CA SER A 67 -17.52 -1.39 -1.40
C SER A 67 -17.03 -2.12 -0.17
N LEU A 68 -17.27 -3.43 -0.11
CA LEU A 68 -16.66 -4.31 0.89
C LEU A 68 -15.24 -4.73 0.52
N THR A 69 -14.78 -4.38 -0.69
CA THR A 69 -13.46 -4.69 -1.22
C THR A 69 -12.64 -3.40 -1.38
N LEU A 70 -11.32 -3.55 -1.29
CA LEU A 70 -10.36 -2.49 -1.58
C LEU A 70 -10.42 -2.14 -3.06
N VAL A 71 -10.42 -0.85 -3.38
CA VAL A 71 -10.38 -0.34 -4.76
C VAL A 71 -9.11 0.47 -4.97
N MET A 72 -8.40 0.21 -6.06
CA MET A 72 -7.22 0.97 -6.50
C MET A 72 -7.47 1.62 -7.87
N LEU A 73 -6.97 2.83 -8.05
CA LEU A 73 -6.87 3.50 -9.34
C LEU A 73 -5.43 3.94 -9.57
N GLU A 74 -4.87 3.52 -10.70
CA GLU A 74 -3.48 3.80 -11.07
C GLU A 74 -3.35 4.00 -12.57
N MET A 75 -2.42 4.85 -12.99
CA MET A 75 -2.12 5.02 -14.41
C MET A 75 -0.91 4.17 -14.83
N TYR A 76 -1.05 3.51 -15.97
CA TYR A 76 0.02 2.78 -16.65
C TYR A 76 0.11 3.20 -18.11
N MET A 77 1.30 3.09 -18.70
CA MET A 77 1.43 3.03 -20.15
C MET A 77 1.24 1.57 -20.57
N ILE A 78 0.27 1.29 -21.45
CA ILE A 78 -0.05 -0.08 -21.87
C ILE A 78 -0.08 -0.17 -23.39
N GLY A 79 0.62 -1.16 -23.95
CA GLY A 79 0.75 -1.38 -25.39
C GLY A 79 1.50 -2.66 -25.72
N ARG A 80 1.56 -3.04 -27.00
CA ARG A 80 2.35 -4.21 -27.45
C ARG A 80 3.85 -3.92 -27.38
N THR A 81 4.22 -2.67 -27.63
CA THR A 81 5.57 -2.11 -27.52
C THR A 81 5.51 -0.74 -26.84
N ASP A 82 6.65 -0.20 -26.43
CA ASP A 82 6.78 1.15 -25.86
C ASP A 82 6.37 2.24 -26.87
N GLU A 83 6.52 2.00 -28.18
CA GLU A 83 6.07 2.94 -29.23
C GLU A 83 4.57 2.93 -29.48
N THR A 84 3.87 1.87 -29.08
CA THR A 84 2.42 1.73 -29.27
C THR A 84 1.63 1.90 -27.98
N ALA A 85 2.32 2.19 -26.88
CA ALA A 85 1.73 2.33 -25.57
C ALA A 85 0.85 3.58 -25.47
N SER A 86 -0.25 3.47 -24.74
CA SER A 86 -1.12 4.60 -24.39
C SER A 86 -1.33 4.65 -22.88
N PRO A 87 -1.51 5.84 -22.29
CA PRO A 87 -1.86 5.96 -20.88
C PRO A 87 -3.25 5.35 -20.64
N ILE A 88 -3.34 4.41 -19.70
CA ILE A 88 -4.58 3.77 -19.28
C ILE A 88 -4.68 3.88 -17.77
N ILE A 89 -5.80 4.41 -17.29
CA ILE A 89 -6.14 4.41 -15.87
C ILE A 89 -6.83 3.07 -15.57
N LEU A 90 -6.18 2.26 -14.75
CA LEU A 90 -6.68 0.97 -14.33
C LEU A 90 -7.41 1.06 -13.01
N ILE A 91 -8.60 0.50 -12.99
CA ILE A 91 -9.43 0.40 -11.80
C ILE A 91 -9.40 -1.06 -11.35
N CYS A 92 -8.79 -1.30 -10.19
CA CYS A 92 -8.62 -2.62 -9.62
C CYS A 92 -9.56 -2.83 -8.43
N SER A 93 -10.35 -3.92 -8.47
CA SER A 93 -11.22 -4.37 -7.37
C SER A 93 -11.60 -5.83 -7.62
N GLU A 94 -11.62 -6.68 -6.59
CA GLU A 94 -11.99 -8.09 -6.73
C GLU A 94 -13.43 -8.26 -7.27
N ASP A 95 -14.32 -7.34 -6.91
CA ASP A 95 -15.73 -7.38 -7.31
C ASP A 95 -16.07 -6.46 -8.50
N ASN A 96 -17.34 -6.50 -8.92
CA ASN A 96 -17.87 -5.69 -10.02
C ASN A 96 -17.88 -4.17 -9.77
N THR A 97 -17.40 -3.69 -8.60
CA THR A 97 -17.25 -2.27 -8.33
C THR A 97 -16.32 -1.61 -9.34
N ARG A 98 -15.24 -2.29 -9.77
CA ARG A 98 -14.32 -1.77 -10.79
C ARG A 98 -15.03 -1.40 -12.10
N LYS A 99 -15.94 -2.26 -12.57
CA LYS A 99 -16.72 -2.06 -13.82
C LYS A 99 -17.71 -0.90 -13.67
N ARG A 100 -18.36 -0.80 -12.51
CA ARG A 100 -19.28 0.30 -12.19
C ARG A 100 -18.55 1.64 -12.14
N LEU A 101 -17.39 1.70 -11.48
CA LEU A 101 -16.56 2.89 -11.40
C LEU A 101 -15.98 3.28 -12.77
N ARG A 102 -15.51 2.31 -13.56
CA ARG A 102 -15.07 2.55 -14.94
C ARG A 102 -16.18 3.22 -15.75
N LYS A 103 -17.39 2.65 -15.71
CA LYS A 103 -18.57 3.22 -16.39
C LYS A 103 -18.90 4.61 -15.88
N ALA A 104 -18.90 4.83 -14.56
CA ALA A 104 -19.20 6.13 -13.96
C ALA A 104 -18.20 7.21 -14.39
N ILE A 105 -16.89 6.92 -14.35
CA ILE A 105 -15.84 7.86 -14.80
C ILE A 105 -15.99 8.13 -16.29
N LYS A 106 -16.25 7.11 -17.11
CA LYS A 106 -16.47 7.27 -18.55
C LYS A 106 -17.67 8.16 -18.86
N ASP A 107 -18.80 7.92 -18.20
CA ASP A 107 -20.04 8.65 -18.42
C ASP A 107 -19.98 10.09 -17.88
N SER A 108 -19.12 10.36 -16.89
CA SER A 108 -18.93 11.71 -16.33
C SER A 108 -18.33 12.71 -17.34
N GLY A 109 -17.65 12.23 -18.38
CA GLY A 109 -16.94 13.07 -19.33
C GLY A 109 -15.66 13.72 -18.80
N ILE A 110 -15.20 13.37 -17.59
CA ILE A 110 -13.96 13.91 -16.99
C ILE A 110 -12.74 13.74 -17.91
N LEU A 111 -12.73 12.68 -18.75
CA LEU A 111 -11.65 12.39 -19.68
C LEU A 111 -11.70 13.17 -21.00
N ILE A 112 -12.75 13.96 -21.29
CA ILE A 112 -12.91 14.66 -22.57
C ILE A 112 -11.74 15.62 -22.85
N GLY A 113 -11.15 16.21 -21.80
CA GLY A 113 -9.97 17.09 -21.91
C GLY A 113 -8.63 16.36 -22.06
N TYR A 114 -8.60 15.03 -21.96
CA TYR A 114 -7.38 14.23 -21.90
C TYR A 114 -7.31 13.23 -23.07
N CYS A 115 -7.06 13.77 -24.26
CA CYS A 115 -7.02 12.98 -25.48
C CYS A 115 -6.00 11.84 -25.42
N GLY A 116 -6.44 10.61 -25.73
CA GLY A 116 -5.59 9.42 -25.76
C GLY A 116 -5.42 8.70 -24.41
N ILE A 117 -5.98 9.23 -23.31
CA ILE A 117 -6.09 8.50 -22.04
C ILE A 117 -7.27 7.53 -22.09
N GLY A 118 -7.00 6.25 -21.87
CA GLY A 118 -7.99 5.19 -21.77
C GLY A 118 -8.37 4.83 -20.34
N LEU A 119 -9.43 4.03 -20.21
CA LEU A 119 -9.80 3.37 -18.96
C LEU A 119 -9.69 1.86 -19.12
N GLY A 120 -9.27 1.19 -18.05
CA GLY A 120 -9.32 -0.26 -17.94
C GLY A 120 -9.83 -0.71 -16.58
N ASP A 121 -10.28 -1.96 -16.52
CA ASP A 121 -10.59 -2.60 -15.24
C ASP A 121 -10.00 -4.00 -15.17
N THR A 122 -9.58 -4.40 -13.96
CA THR A 122 -8.97 -5.70 -13.67
C THR A 122 -9.28 -6.13 -12.24
N PRO A 123 -9.43 -7.43 -11.93
CA PRO A 123 -9.55 -7.89 -10.55
C PRO A 123 -8.24 -7.79 -9.76
N VAL A 124 -7.08 -7.77 -10.44
CA VAL A 124 -5.73 -7.77 -9.83
C VAL A 124 -4.80 -6.83 -10.61
N LEU A 125 -3.87 -6.15 -9.93
CA LEU A 125 -2.88 -5.29 -10.59
C LEU A 125 -1.90 -6.10 -11.48
N LEU A 126 -1.20 -5.39 -12.38
CA LEU A 126 -0.50 -5.93 -13.57
C LEU A 126 0.76 -6.76 -13.27
N ASP A 127 1.12 -6.89 -12.00
CA ASP A 127 2.20 -7.69 -11.42
C ASP A 127 1.65 -8.89 -10.62
N ARG A 128 0.34 -9.15 -10.74
CA ARG A 128 -0.41 -10.12 -9.93
C ARG A 128 -0.31 -9.86 -8.43
N ARG A 129 0.03 -8.64 -8.03
CA ARG A 129 0.09 -8.27 -6.62
C ARG A 129 -1.32 -8.17 -6.09
N ARG A 130 -1.60 -9.01 -5.10
CA ARG A 130 -2.79 -8.86 -4.27
C ARG A 130 -2.50 -7.77 -3.24
N ILE A 131 -3.00 -6.57 -3.51
CA ILE A 131 -2.91 -5.46 -2.57
C ILE A 131 -3.95 -5.68 -1.48
N GLN A 132 -3.49 -5.68 -0.24
CA GLN A 132 -4.37 -5.78 0.91
C GLN A 132 -3.86 -4.93 2.07
N PRO A 133 -4.74 -4.51 2.99
CA PRO A 133 -4.31 -4.05 4.29
C PRO A 133 -3.43 -5.13 4.93
N MET A 134 -2.24 -4.75 5.39
CA MET A 134 -1.26 -5.71 5.93
C MET A 134 -1.47 -5.95 7.41
N MET A 135 -2.72 -6.20 7.80
CA MET A 135 -3.09 -6.54 9.16
C MET A 135 -3.04 -8.05 9.32
N ASP A 136 -2.34 -8.51 10.35
CA ASP A 136 -2.32 -9.93 10.70
C ASP A 136 -3.47 -10.23 11.67
N LEU A 137 -4.38 -11.14 11.32
CA LEU A 137 -5.40 -11.66 12.21
C LEU A 137 -5.01 -13.07 12.61
N THR A 138 -4.56 -13.27 13.85
CA THR A 138 -4.35 -14.61 14.37
C THR A 138 -5.57 -15.03 15.18
N THR A 139 -6.21 -16.11 14.76
CA THR A 139 -7.23 -16.82 15.56
C THR A 139 -6.60 -17.76 16.59
N GLU A 140 -5.27 -17.85 16.66
CA GLU A 140 -4.58 -18.71 17.61
C GLU A 140 -4.90 -18.30 19.06
N GLU A 141 -5.44 -19.24 19.83
CA GLU A 141 -5.90 -19.09 21.23
C GLU A 141 -4.76 -18.85 22.25
N PHE A 142 -3.53 -18.55 21.80
CA PHE A 142 -2.36 -18.69 22.64
C PHE A 142 -1.96 -17.42 23.39
N ALA A 143 -1.69 -17.61 24.70
CA ALA A 143 -1.17 -16.69 25.71
C ALA A 143 -2.07 -15.54 26.19
N SER A 144 -3.02 -15.06 25.38
CA SER A 144 -3.83 -13.90 25.75
C SER A 144 -5.11 -14.25 26.51
N GLN A 145 -5.56 -15.51 26.46
CA GLN A 145 -6.76 -15.99 27.16
C GLN A 145 -6.76 -15.62 28.65
N ARG A 146 -5.62 -15.76 29.34
CA ARG A 146 -5.49 -15.40 30.76
C ARG A 146 -5.60 -13.89 31.03
N PHE A 147 -5.21 -13.05 30.08
CA PHE A 147 -5.38 -11.59 30.20
C PHE A 147 -6.81 -11.18 29.87
N PHE A 148 -7.43 -11.80 28.86
CA PHE A 148 -8.85 -11.62 28.53
C PHE A 148 -9.78 -12.11 29.65
N ASP A 149 -9.48 -13.24 30.29
CA ASP A 149 -10.25 -13.74 31.44
C ASP A 149 -10.12 -12.80 32.64
N LYS A 150 -8.97 -12.13 32.78
CA LYS A 150 -8.75 -11.09 33.80
C LYS A 150 -9.50 -9.78 33.48
N LEU A 151 -9.60 -9.39 32.20
CA LEU A 151 -10.42 -8.25 31.77
C LEU A 151 -11.93 -8.55 31.88
N LYS A 152 -12.35 -9.79 31.61
CA LYS A 152 -13.76 -10.22 31.73
C LYS A 152 -14.21 -10.45 33.18
N SER A 153 -13.29 -10.61 34.13
CA SER A 153 -13.62 -10.88 35.54
C SER A 153 -13.77 -9.64 36.40
N GLU A 154 -13.64 -8.42 35.83
CA GLU A 154 -14.12 -7.21 36.49
C GLU A 154 -15.65 -7.12 36.32
N PRO A 155 -16.44 -7.37 37.38
CA PRO A 155 -17.89 -7.39 37.28
C PRO A 155 -18.42 -5.95 37.31
N GLY A 156 -18.55 -5.33 36.14
CA GLY A 156 -19.11 -3.96 36.05
C GLY A 156 -19.36 -3.38 34.65
N GLU A 157 -18.62 -3.78 33.61
CA GLU A 157 -18.67 -3.11 32.30
C GLU A 157 -18.90 -4.09 31.13
N SER A 158 -20.08 -4.69 31.05
CA SER A 158 -20.52 -5.46 29.88
C SER A 158 -21.33 -4.60 28.89
N GLN A 159 -20.86 -3.39 28.63
CA GLN A 159 -21.19 -2.62 27.44
C GLN A 159 -19.89 -2.05 26.87
N LEU A 160 -19.33 -2.72 25.85
CA LEU A 160 -18.32 -2.15 24.95
C LEU A 160 -18.94 -0.92 24.28
N THR A 161 -18.88 0.22 24.95
CA THR A 161 -19.28 1.50 24.37
C THR A 161 -18.23 1.88 23.32
N HIS A 162 -18.70 2.30 22.16
CA HIS A 162 -17.93 2.60 20.95
C HIS A 162 -16.84 3.69 21.09
N SER A 163 -16.53 4.21 22.29
CA SER A 163 -15.57 5.30 22.48
C SER A 163 -14.61 5.15 23.68
N GLY A 164 -14.62 4.00 24.37
CA GLY A 164 -13.75 3.78 25.54
C GLY A 164 -12.38 3.23 25.17
N HIS A 165 -11.32 4.03 25.38
CA HIS A 165 -9.90 3.67 25.48
C HIS A 165 -9.55 2.19 25.23
N ARG A 166 -9.32 1.81 23.97
CA ARG A 166 -8.84 0.45 23.66
C ARG A 166 -7.38 0.32 24.10
N LYS A 167 -7.13 -0.60 25.02
CA LYS A 167 -5.76 -0.95 25.43
C LYS A 167 -5.01 -1.59 24.28
N VAL A 168 -3.83 -1.07 23.99
CA VAL A 168 -2.90 -1.65 23.01
C VAL A 168 -1.75 -2.28 23.75
N LEU A 169 -1.40 -3.50 23.35
CA LEU A 169 -0.33 -4.27 23.96
C LEU A 169 0.90 -4.32 23.04
N GLY A 170 2.03 -4.73 23.59
CA GLY A 170 3.27 -4.94 22.86
C GLY A 170 4.22 -5.86 23.60
N ASN A 171 5.33 -6.24 22.96
CA ASN A 171 6.33 -7.10 23.58
C ASN A 171 7.15 -6.32 24.61
N ARG A 172 7.29 -6.87 25.82
CA ARG A 172 8.05 -6.23 26.91
C ARG A 172 9.52 -6.05 26.60
N ASP A 173 10.10 -7.03 25.91
CA ASP A 173 11.53 -7.12 25.68
C ASP A 173 11.95 -6.38 24.39
N GLU A 174 11.03 -5.67 23.73
CA GLU A 174 11.34 -4.80 22.60
C GLU A 174 11.86 -3.45 23.11
N GLU A 175 13.18 -3.30 23.12
CA GLU A 175 13.85 -2.01 23.44
C GLU A 175 13.50 -0.91 22.43
N ARG A 176 13.14 -1.30 21.20
CA ARG A 176 12.83 -0.38 20.12
C ARG A 176 11.38 0.09 20.26
N ILE A 177 11.16 1.40 20.38
CA ILE A 177 9.80 1.96 20.42
C ILE A 177 9.22 2.10 19.00
N ILE A 178 9.99 2.63 18.05
CA ILE A 178 9.59 2.79 16.65
C ILE A 178 9.89 1.49 15.91
N GLY A 179 8.94 0.93 15.18
CA GLY A 179 9.08 -0.39 14.55
C GLY A 179 8.81 -1.54 15.52
N ARG A 180 8.14 -1.29 16.65
CA ARG A 180 7.73 -2.34 17.59
C ARG A 180 6.45 -3.02 17.14
N ARG A 181 6.25 -4.27 17.56
CA ARG A 181 4.98 -4.97 17.30
C ARG A 181 3.92 -4.52 18.30
N LEU A 182 2.85 -3.97 17.75
CA LEU A 182 1.63 -3.61 18.47
C LEU A 182 0.61 -4.74 18.32
N ILE A 183 -0.12 -5.01 19.40
CA ILE A 183 -1.13 -6.05 19.48
C ILE A 183 -2.44 -5.39 19.90
N PHE A 184 -3.47 -5.54 19.06
CA PHE A 184 -4.81 -5.02 19.27
C PHE A 184 -5.73 -6.18 19.67
N PRO A 185 -6.19 -6.21 20.93
CA PRO A 185 -7.20 -7.15 21.39
C PRO A 185 -8.53 -6.88 20.67
N CYS A 186 -9.09 -7.90 19.99
CA CYS A 186 -10.37 -7.79 19.29
C CYS A 186 -11.31 -8.95 19.66
N ALA A 187 -12.59 -8.81 19.32
CA ALA A 187 -13.59 -9.84 19.61
C ALA A 187 -13.32 -11.17 18.85
N ASP A 188 -12.67 -11.08 17.70
CA ASP A 188 -12.33 -12.18 16.78
C ASP A 188 -10.91 -12.73 16.98
N GLY A 189 -10.15 -12.21 17.96
CA GLY A 189 -8.79 -12.66 18.25
C GLY A 189 -7.82 -11.52 18.51
N GLN A 190 -6.61 -11.64 17.98
CA GLN A 190 -5.59 -10.60 18.09
C GLN A 190 -5.18 -10.11 16.72
N ARG A 191 -4.99 -8.79 16.63
CA ARG A 191 -4.52 -8.15 15.42
C ARG A 191 -3.16 -7.55 15.67
N TYR A 192 -2.28 -7.61 14.67
CA TYR A 192 -0.95 -7.03 14.76
C TYR A 192 -0.78 -5.88 13.80
N ALA A 193 -0.05 -4.87 14.25
CA ALA A 193 0.48 -3.80 13.43
C ALA A 193 1.87 -3.39 13.93
N THR A 194 2.51 -2.48 13.21
CA THR A 194 3.76 -1.85 13.58
C THR A 194 3.50 -0.48 14.21
N GLY A 195 4.17 -0.21 15.32
CA GLY A 195 4.21 1.11 15.93
C GLY A 195 5.17 2.00 15.16
N GLY A 196 4.64 3.00 14.47
CA GLY A 196 5.40 3.98 13.69
C GLY A 196 6.09 5.04 14.56
N PRO A 197 6.35 6.24 14.00
CA PRO A 197 7.03 7.31 14.72
C PRO A 197 6.21 7.84 15.89
N ILE A 198 6.90 8.51 16.82
CA ILE A 198 6.28 9.19 17.96
C ILE A 198 5.98 10.64 17.58
N ILE A 199 4.73 11.05 17.78
CA ILE A 199 4.23 12.39 17.53
C ILE A 199 3.92 13.03 18.89
N TYR A 200 4.32 14.27 19.09
CA TYR A 200 4.00 15.03 20.30
C TYR A 200 2.84 15.97 20.02
N ILE A 201 1.77 15.86 20.80
CA ILE A 201 0.59 16.74 20.73
C ILE A 201 0.35 17.26 22.15
N GLN A 202 0.43 18.58 22.35
CA GLN A 202 0.21 19.22 23.66
C GLN A 202 1.01 18.56 24.79
N ASP A 203 2.32 18.37 24.59
CA ASP A 203 3.26 17.73 25.52
C ASP A 203 2.99 16.24 25.85
N LYS A 204 1.98 15.63 25.23
CA LYS A 204 1.74 14.19 25.28
C LYS A 204 2.36 13.49 24.08
N ALA A 205 2.84 12.28 24.31
CA ALA A 205 3.45 11.46 23.27
C ALA A 205 2.45 10.43 22.75
N TYR A 206 2.38 10.34 21.43
CA TYR A 206 1.52 9.42 20.71
C TYR A 206 2.33 8.58 19.75
N GLN A 207 2.12 7.28 19.75
CA GLN A 207 2.64 6.41 18.71
C GLN A 207 1.67 6.34 17.54
N LEU A 208 2.15 6.70 16.36
CA LEU A 208 1.40 6.56 15.10
C LEU A 208 1.32 5.10 14.69
N THR A 209 0.16 4.68 14.21
CA THR A 209 -0.06 3.38 13.56
C THR A 209 -1.26 3.48 12.61
N VAL A 210 -1.74 2.36 12.08
CA VAL A 210 -2.91 2.31 11.19
C VAL A 210 -4.23 2.24 11.94
N GLY A 211 -5.28 2.86 11.39
CA GLY A 211 -6.61 2.89 11.98
C GLY A 211 -7.35 1.56 11.84
N HIS A 212 -7.19 0.88 10.71
CA HIS A 212 -7.85 -0.41 10.45
C HIS A 212 -7.45 -1.51 11.44
N ALA A 213 -6.27 -1.42 12.08
CA ALA A 213 -5.87 -2.38 13.11
C ALA A 213 -6.82 -2.40 14.31
N SER A 214 -7.50 -1.27 14.56
CA SER A 214 -8.48 -1.15 15.63
C SER A 214 -9.93 -1.28 15.20
N ALA A 215 -10.23 -1.31 13.90
CA ALA A 215 -11.62 -1.31 13.44
C ALA A 215 -12.29 -2.65 13.77
N ASP A 216 -13.47 -2.62 14.39
CA ASP A 216 -14.32 -3.81 14.57
C ASP A 216 -14.94 -4.20 13.23
N VAL A 217 -14.11 -4.66 12.30
CA VAL A 217 -14.60 -5.19 11.03
C VAL A 217 -15.16 -6.58 11.32
N ALA A 218 -16.40 -6.61 11.81
CA ALA A 218 -17.22 -7.81 11.89
C ALA A 218 -17.61 -8.22 10.47
N GLY A 219 -16.69 -8.85 9.73
CA GLY A 219 -17.02 -9.32 8.40
C GLY A 219 -15.82 -9.51 7.48
N VAL A 220 -15.29 -10.72 7.49
CA VAL A 220 -14.87 -11.45 6.29
C VAL A 220 -14.17 -10.59 5.22
N LEU A 221 -12.91 -10.21 5.47
CA LEU A 221 -11.97 -10.09 4.35
C LEU A 221 -11.85 -11.51 3.76
N ARG A 222 -12.71 -11.85 2.80
CA ARG A 222 -12.58 -13.13 2.08
C ARG A 222 -11.23 -13.08 1.38
N SER A 223 -10.26 -13.86 1.84
CA SER A 223 -9.19 -14.24 0.94
C SER A 223 -9.85 -15.09 -0.14
N GLY A 224 -10.28 -14.49 -1.26
CA GLY A 224 -10.66 -15.23 -2.46
C GLY A 224 -9.68 -16.36 -2.69
N THR A 225 -10.21 -17.57 -2.83
CA THR A 225 -9.46 -18.78 -3.18
C THR A 225 -8.75 -18.56 -4.51
N GLU A 226 -7.47 -18.94 -4.59
CA GLU A 226 -6.52 -18.68 -5.68
C GLU A 226 -6.86 -19.30 -7.05
N ASN A 227 -8.06 -19.85 -7.24
CA ASN A 227 -8.39 -20.62 -8.42
C ASN A 227 -9.38 -19.84 -9.30
N ASP A 228 -8.97 -19.61 -10.55
CA ASP A 228 -9.68 -18.96 -11.67
C ASP A 228 -9.53 -17.43 -11.81
N LEU A 229 -8.31 -16.90 -11.64
CA LEU A 229 -7.96 -15.60 -12.24
C LEU A 229 -7.80 -15.75 -13.76
N ASN A 230 -8.93 -15.95 -14.44
CA ASN A 230 -9.00 -15.77 -15.88
C ASN A 230 -8.72 -14.29 -16.19
N ASP A 231 -7.92 -14.03 -17.22
CA ASP A 231 -7.35 -12.73 -17.62
C ASP A 231 -8.45 -11.74 -18.10
N GLU A 232 -9.46 -11.45 -17.26
CA GLU A 232 -10.59 -10.56 -17.53
C GLU A 232 -10.15 -9.09 -17.39
N CYS A 233 -9.16 -8.72 -18.18
CA CYS A 233 -8.69 -7.34 -18.32
C CYS A 233 -9.35 -6.71 -19.55
N ASP A 234 -10.20 -5.71 -19.36
CA ASP A 234 -10.83 -4.94 -20.44
C ASP A 234 -10.27 -3.52 -20.49
N PHE A 235 -9.83 -3.09 -21.68
CA PHE A 235 -9.22 -1.77 -21.91
C PHE A 235 -9.92 -1.03 -23.04
N ASP A 236 -10.26 0.23 -22.80
CA ASP A 236 -10.76 1.09 -23.86
C ASP A 236 -9.66 1.32 -24.92
N GLY A 237 -9.97 1.03 -26.19
CA GLY A 237 -9.16 1.47 -27.33
C GLY A 237 -8.04 0.54 -27.80
N GLN A 238 -7.74 -0.58 -27.12
CA GLN A 238 -6.83 -1.61 -27.64
C GLN A 238 -7.61 -2.57 -28.54
N SER A 239 -7.84 -2.19 -29.82
CA SER A 239 -8.58 -3.02 -30.78
C SER A 239 -7.73 -4.22 -31.20
N ASP A 240 -8.23 -5.41 -30.91
CA ASP A 240 -7.75 -6.70 -31.42
C ASP A 240 -8.09 -6.89 -32.90
N SER A 241 -7.82 -5.89 -33.75
CA SER A 241 -7.83 -6.14 -35.18
C SER A 241 -6.63 -7.01 -35.49
N ASP A 242 -6.85 -8.32 -35.46
CA ASP A 242 -6.02 -9.34 -36.08
C ASP A 242 -5.99 -9.08 -37.59
N GLU A 243 -5.31 -8.01 -38.02
CA GLU A 243 -4.71 -8.03 -39.34
C GLU A 243 -3.45 -8.89 -39.22
N THR A 244 -3.67 -10.20 -39.12
CA THR A 244 -2.81 -11.18 -39.80
C THR A 244 -2.82 -10.82 -41.28
N GLY A 245 -2.08 -9.76 -41.64
CA GLY A 245 -1.51 -9.62 -42.95
C GLY A 245 -0.55 -10.79 -43.10
N GLY A 246 -1.08 -11.90 -43.60
CA GLY A 246 -0.30 -13.10 -43.88
C GLY A 246 0.88 -12.73 -44.76
N SER A 247 2.06 -12.62 -44.15
CA SER A 247 3.30 -12.73 -44.88
C SER A 247 3.34 -14.15 -45.43
N LEU A 248 3.32 -14.26 -46.75
CA LEU A 248 3.32 -15.51 -47.52
C LEU A 248 4.58 -16.38 -47.28
N LEU A 249 5.46 -15.99 -46.35
CA LEU A 249 6.67 -16.72 -45.97
C LEU A 249 6.45 -17.80 -44.90
N ASP A 250 5.42 -17.71 -44.05
CA ASP A 250 5.26 -18.65 -42.92
C ASP A 250 4.52 -19.96 -43.28
N LEU A 251 4.03 -20.10 -44.52
CA LEU A 251 3.38 -21.33 -44.98
C LEU A 251 4.36 -22.40 -45.52
N TYR A 252 5.66 -22.10 -45.59
CA TYR A 252 6.68 -23.01 -46.12
C TYR A 252 7.50 -23.76 -45.04
N ALA A 253 7.28 -23.48 -43.75
CA ALA A 253 8.10 -24.06 -42.68
C ALA A 253 7.55 -25.36 -42.05
N THR A 254 6.36 -25.85 -42.41
CA THR A 254 5.73 -27.03 -41.77
C THR A 254 5.65 -28.29 -42.62
N SER A 255 6.39 -28.38 -43.71
CA SER A 255 6.42 -29.61 -44.54
C SER A 255 7.86 -30.02 -44.87
N CYS A 256 8.55 -30.65 -43.91
CA CYS A 256 9.62 -31.63 -44.18
C CYS A 256 10.09 -32.30 -42.87
N ALA A 257 10.36 -33.61 -42.98
CA ALA A 257 11.08 -34.48 -42.05
C ALA A 257 10.27 -35.24 -40.97
N SER A 258 9.41 -36.14 -41.44
CA SER A 258 9.23 -37.45 -40.83
C SER A 258 10.28 -38.43 -41.38
N GLN A 259 11.31 -38.79 -40.60
CA GLN A 259 12.07 -40.02 -40.81
C GLN A 259 12.50 -40.62 -39.47
N SER A 260 11.94 -41.79 -39.20
CA SER A 260 12.37 -42.75 -38.18
C SER A 260 13.67 -43.45 -38.61
N PRO A 261 14.52 -43.88 -37.67
CA PRO A 261 15.15 -45.18 -37.83
C PRO A 261 14.96 -46.11 -36.62
N GLU A 262 14.99 -47.39 -36.99
CA GLU A 262 14.78 -48.62 -36.24
C GLU A 262 15.90 -48.97 -35.21
N PRO A 263 15.71 -50.05 -34.40
CA PRO A 263 16.32 -50.20 -33.08
C PRO A 263 17.62 -51.01 -33.09
N LEU A 264 18.54 -50.71 -32.16
CA LEU A 264 19.66 -51.60 -31.84
C LEU A 264 20.00 -51.58 -30.34
N PHE A 265 19.87 -52.77 -29.75
CA PHE A 265 20.66 -53.43 -28.70
C PHE A 265 21.02 -52.71 -27.38
N VAL A 266 20.38 -53.24 -26.33
CA VAL A 266 20.90 -53.66 -25.01
C VAL A 266 22.40 -53.47 -24.75
N THR A 267 22.72 -52.73 -23.69
CA THR A 267 23.67 -53.17 -22.64
C THR A 267 23.27 -52.55 -21.30
N ASP A 268 22.94 -53.40 -20.34
CA ASP A 268 22.76 -53.05 -18.93
C ASP A 268 24.07 -52.50 -18.33
N SER A 269 23.94 -51.46 -17.51
CA SER A 269 24.96 -51.09 -16.52
C SER A 269 24.27 -50.44 -15.33
N ASP A 270 24.04 -51.30 -14.34
CA ASP A 270 23.65 -50.94 -12.98
C ASP A 270 24.72 -50.04 -12.34
N SER A 271 24.28 -48.89 -11.88
CA SER A 271 25.06 -47.99 -11.02
C SER A 271 24.11 -47.46 -9.97
N GLU A 272 24.03 -48.17 -8.84
CA GLU A 272 23.38 -47.69 -7.64
C GLU A 272 24.08 -46.42 -7.14
N GLY A 273 23.36 -45.30 -7.24
CA GLY A 273 23.72 -44.03 -6.62
C GLY A 273 22.72 -43.74 -5.51
N GLU A 274 23.12 -44.00 -4.27
CA GLU A 274 22.39 -43.67 -3.05
C GLU A 274 21.99 -42.19 -3.03
N SER A 275 20.68 -41.94 -3.13
CA SER A 275 20.09 -40.64 -2.83
C SER A 275 19.92 -40.54 -1.30
N LEU A 276 20.92 -39.92 -0.66
CA LEU A 276 20.80 -39.47 0.72
C LEU A 276 19.80 -38.30 0.77
N ILE A 277 18.53 -38.63 1.00
CA ILE A 277 17.55 -37.66 1.49
C ILE A 277 17.96 -37.33 2.93
N ALA A 278 18.70 -36.25 3.09
CA ALA A 278 18.92 -35.63 4.40
C ALA A 278 17.60 -35.00 4.85
N GLU A 279 16.78 -35.77 5.56
CA GLU A 279 15.71 -35.23 6.40
C GLU A 279 16.37 -34.40 7.53
N ALA A 280 16.56 -33.11 7.25
CA ALA A 280 16.83 -32.14 8.29
C ALA A 280 15.56 -32.02 9.15
N SER A 281 15.50 -32.86 10.18
CA SER A 281 14.64 -32.68 11.34
C SER A 281 15.07 -31.41 12.07
N ASN A 282 14.68 -30.26 11.54
CA ASN A 282 14.81 -28.99 12.23
C ASN A 282 13.76 -29.01 13.34
N SER A 283 14.21 -29.38 14.54
CA SER A 283 13.45 -29.26 15.77
C SER A 283 13.01 -27.81 15.93
N THR A 284 11.75 -27.53 15.59
CA THR A 284 11.06 -26.28 15.93
C THR A 284 10.99 -26.21 17.44
N SER A 285 11.96 -25.52 18.03
CA SER A 285 11.86 -25.09 19.42
C SER A 285 10.57 -24.29 19.56
N LEU A 286 9.67 -24.73 20.45
CA LEU A 286 8.45 -24.01 20.78
C LEU A 286 8.78 -22.52 21.01
N PRO A 287 8.02 -21.58 20.42
CA PRO A 287 8.30 -20.16 20.56
C PRO A 287 8.28 -19.79 22.05
N VAL A 288 9.43 -19.33 22.54
CA VAL A 288 9.58 -18.79 23.89
C VAL A 288 8.48 -17.74 24.07
N HIS A 289 7.61 -17.94 25.06
CA HIS A 289 6.52 -17.03 25.37
C HIS A 289 7.08 -15.63 25.67
N LYS A 290 7.04 -14.73 24.68
CA LYS A 290 7.38 -13.33 24.88
C LYS A 290 6.34 -12.71 25.81
N LYS A 291 6.80 -12.08 26.89
CA LYS A 291 5.89 -11.44 27.84
C LYS A 291 5.30 -10.19 27.19
N VAL A 292 3.98 -10.16 27.10
CA VAL A 292 3.23 -9.01 26.59
C VAL A 292 2.99 -8.00 27.72
N VAL A 293 3.07 -6.70 27.42
CA VAL A 293 2.79 -5.58 28.32
C VAL A 293 1.85 -4.58 27.66
N GLU A 294 1.13 -3.81 28.49
CA GLU A 294 0.35 -2.66 28.02
C GLU A 294 1.31 -1.58 27.51
N VAL A 295 1.11 -1.16 26.26
CA VAL A 295 1.89 -0.08 25.62
C VAL A 295 1.23 1.27 25.87
N GLY A 296 -0.09 1.30 25.83
CA GLY A 296 -0.87 2.52 26.01
C GLY A 296 -2.32 2.35 25.61
N ASN A 297 -3.03 3.48 25.52
CA ASN A 297 -4.43 3.51 25.14
C ASN A 297 -4.58 4.15 23.76
N MET A 298 -5.37 3.54 22.89
CA MET A 298 -5.82 4.21 21.67
C MET A 298 -6.60 5.47 22.05
N SER A 299 -6.11 6.61 21.58
CA SER A 299 -6.65 7.92 21.94
C SER A 299 -7.34 8.61 20.77
N LEU A 300 -6.87 8.42 19.53
CA LEU A 300 -7.43 9.05 18.35
C LEU A 300 -7.41 8.08 17.17
N ASN A 301 -8.47 8.14 16.35
CA ASN A 301 -8.56 7.44 15.07
C ASN A 301 -8.93 8.44 13.97
N SER A 302 -8.42 8.21 12.76
CA SER A 302 -8.78 8.99 11.57
C SER A 302 -10.30 9.11 11.36
N GLU A 303 -11.08 8.08 11.69
CA GLU A 303 -12.54 8.03 11.59
C GLU A 303 -13.26 9.16 12.32
N ASP A 304 -12.68 9.67 13.41
CA ASP A 304 -13.27 10.74 14.22
C ASP A 304 -12.88 12.15 13.71
N GLY A 305 -12.22 12.24 12.55
CA GLY A 305 -11.62 13.46 12.02
C GLY A 305 -12.33 14.10 10.84
N PRO A 306 -11.82 15.25 10.38
CA PRO A 306 -12.26 15.88 9.14
C PRO A 306 -11.95 15.03 7.89
N PHE A 307 -10.92 14.18 7.94
CA PHE A 307 -10.53 13.28 6.85
C PHE A 307 -10.66 11.79 7.27
N PRO A 308 -11.89 11.26 7.42
CA PRO A 308 -12.15 9.90 7.90
C PRO A 308 -11.74 8.79 6.91
N SER A 309 -11.29 9.17 5.71
CA SER A 309 -10.71 8.26 4.72
C SER A 309 -9.29 7.83 5.08
N LEU A 310 -8.51 8.69 5.74
CA LEU A 310 -7.13 8.39 6.09
C LEU A 310 -7.10 7.15 6.98
N ASP A 311 -6.07 6.34 6.88
CA ASP A 311 -5.94 5.12 7.67
C ASP A 311 -4.81 5.28 8.70
N TYR A 312 -5.14 5.94 9.81
CA TYR A 312 -4.20 6.14 10.91
C TYR A 312 -4.90 6.10 12.27
N ALA A 313 -4.15 5.76 13.31
CA ALA A 313 -4.55 5.88 14.70
C ALA A 313 -3.36 6.31 15.57
N LEU A 314 -3.67 6.91 16.72
CA LEU A 314 -2.70 7.35 17.71
C LEU A 314 -2.92 6.63 19.04
N ILE A 315 -1.84 6.08 19.57
CA ILE A 315 -1.80 5.43 20.88
C ILE A 315 -1.07 6.38 21.82
N GLU A 316 -1.76 6.86 22.84
CA GLU A 316 -1.11 7.63 23.91
C GLU A 316 -0.17 6.69 24.67
N ILE A 317 1.12 7.04 24.73
CA ILE A 317 2.14 6.22 25.36
C ILE A 317 2.95 7.03 26.37
N GLU A 318 3.40 6.34 27.42
CA GLU A 318 4.47 6.85 28.24
C GLU A 318 5.80 6.57 27.55
N VAL A 319 6.65 7.58 27.46
CA VAL A 319 7.90 7.45 26.75
C VAL A 319 9.08 7.54 27.70
N PRO A 320 9.94 6.51 27.76
CA PRO A 320 11.15 6.58 28.57
C PRO A 320 12.09 7.66 27.99
N SER A 321 12.51 8.57 28.87
CA SER A 321 13.51 9.60 28.55
C SER A 321 14.92 9.07 28.83
N PRO A 322 15.91 9.23 27.92
CA PRO A 322 15.80 9.84 26.60
C PRO A 322 15.39 8.86 25.49
N LEU A 323 14.57 9.33 24.54
CA LEU A 323 14.32 8.61 23.29
C LEU A 323 15.48 8.76 22.32
N SER A 324 15.89 7.65 21.73
CA SER A 324 16.71 7.70 20.51
C SER A 324 15.80 7.80 19.28
N CYS A 325 15.88 8.93 18.57
CA CYS A 325 15.32 9.09 17.23
C CYS A 325 16.30 8.60 16.13
N MET A 326 17.42 8.00 16.53
CA MET A 326 18.45 7.49 15.62
C MET A 326 18.09 6.08 15.15
N ILE A 327 18.04 5.90 13.84
CA ILE A 327 17.82 4.62 13.18
C ILE A 327 19.13 4.18 12.57
N THR A 328 19.61 3.00 12.96
CA THR A 328 20.85 2.44 12.44
C THR A 328 20.53 1.35 11.42
N PHE A 329 21.19 1.38 10.27
CA PHE A 329 21.02 0.43 9.17
C PHE A 329 22.35 0.16 8.46
N GLY A 330 22.40 -0.88 7.64
CA GLY A 330 23.59 -1.34 6.92
C GLY A 330 24.00 -2.77 7.30
N ASN A 331 24.75 -3.41 6.41
CA ASN A 331 25.22 -4.79 6.58
C ASN A 331 26.66 -4.82 7.11
N GLY A 332 26.91 -5.69 8.08
CA GLY A 332 28.26 -5.93 8.63
C GLY A 332 28.83 -4.72 9.38
N ASP A 333 30.07 -4.36 9.04
CA ASP A 333 30.85 -3.33 9.74
C ASP A 333 30.48 -1.89 9.34
N SER A 334 29.78 -1.70 8.21
CA SER A 334 29.37 -0.38 7.73
C SER A 334 27.95 -0.01 8.20
N LYS A 335 27.83 0.34 9.48
CA LYS A 335 26.58 0.86 10.04
C LYS A 335 26.47 2.37 9.82
N THR A 336 25.36 2.79 9.23
CA THR A 336 24.99 4.20 9.10
C THR A 336 23.82 4.49 10.03
N SER A 337 23.81 5.66 10.65
CA SER A 337 22.71 6.10 11.50
C SER A 337 22.08 7.37 10.93
N VAL A 338 20.75 7.42 10.92
CA VAL A 338 19.95 8.55 10.45
C VAL A 338 18.96 8.95 11.54
N GLU A 339 18.88 10.24 11.83
CA GLU A 339 17.89 10.79 12.75
C GLU A 339 16.55 10.97 12.04
N ILE A 340 15.45 10.48 12.63
CA ILE A 340 14.10 10.78 12.14
C ILE A 340 13.81 12.25 12.39
N LYS A 341 13.50 12.97 11.31
CA LYS A 341 13.14 14.38 11.32
C LYS A 341 11.63 14.56 11.13
N ARG A 342 11.22 15.79 10.86
CA ARG A 342 9.83 16.17 10.63
C ARG A 342 9.31 15.53 9.34
N GLU A 343 8.01 15.65 9.15
CA GLU A 343 7.36 15.35 7.89
C GLU A 343 7.95 16.17 6.74
N SER A 344 7.91 15.60 5.55
CA SER A 344 8.18 16.31 4.30
C SER A 344 7.17 15.86 3.25
N GLU A 345 6.85 16.77 2.34
CA GLU A 345 6.18 16.41 1.10
C GLU A 345 7.05 15.44 0.30
N ILE A 346 6.39 14.55 -0.43
CA ILE A 346 7.04 13.61 -1.34
C ILE A 346 7.47 14.42 -2.57
N GLY A 347 8.77 14.41 -2.86
CA GLY A 347 9.34 15.17 -3.97
C GLY A 347 8.90 14.65 -5.35
N PRO A 348 9.28 15.33 -6.45
CA PRO A 348 8.85 14.94 -7.80
C PRO A 348 9.61 13.73 -8.38
N VAL A 349 10.65 13.27 -7.70
CA VAL A 349 11.56 12.19 -8.11
C VAL A 349 11.51 11.03 -7.14
N ASP A 350 11.88 9.84 -7.60
CA ASP A 350 12.01 8.67 -6.75
C ASP A 350 13.01 8.94 -5.61
N ALA A 351 12.63 8.58 -4.39
CA ALA A 351 13.44 8.81 -3.19
C ALA A 351 13.97 7.48 -2.65
N ALA A 352 15.23 7.45 -2.22
CA ALA A 352 15.77 6.32 -1.46
C ALA A 352 15.25 6.40 -0.03
N ILE A 353 14.64 5.32 0.47
CA ILE A 353 13.95 5.34 1.76
C ILE A 353 14.44 4.24 2.70
N LEU A 354 14.10 4.41 3.98
CA LEU A 354 14.15 3.39 5.01
C LEU A 354 12.73 3.13 5.51
N ALA A 355 12.33 1.87 5.51
CA ALA A 355 11.09 1.40 6.13
C ALA A 355 11.40 0.71 7.46
N ILE A 356 10.73 1.15 8.52
CA ILE A 356 10.93 0.66 9.88
C ILE A 356 9.78 -0.29 10.23
N THR A 357 10.03 -1.59 10.09
CA THR A 357 9.01 -2.64 10.23
C THR A 357 9.20 -3.46 11.50
N ALA A 358 8.11 -3.98 12.06
CA ALA A 358 8.18 -4.88 13.21
C ALA A 358 8.75 -6.26 12.84
N SER A 359 8.48 -6.75 11.62
CA SER A 359 8.89 -8.09 11.22
C SER A 359 10.32 -8.19 10.67
N GLY A 360 10.79 -7.13 10.00
CA GLY A 360 12.06 -7.10 9.27
C GLY A 360 13.05 -6.06 9.78
N GLY A 361 12.69 -5.27 10.81
CA GLY A 361 13.59 -4.29 11.41
C GLY A 361 13.69 -3.00 10.59
N VAL A 362 14.80 -2.80 9.87
CA VAL A 362 14.99 -1.63 9.00
C VAL A 362 15.27 -2.14 7.59
N LEU A 363 14.34 -1.87 6.68
CA LEU A 363 14.44 -2.24 5.28
C LEU A 363 14.83 -1.00 4.45
N THR A 364 15.72 -1.16 3.48
CA THR A 364 15.99 -0.15 2.47
C THR A 364 15.00 -0.29 1.30
N GLY A 365 14.82 0.77 0.53
CA GLY A 365 13.97 0.72 -0.66
C GLY A 365 13.89 2.02 -1.43
N ARG A 366 12.90 2.10 -2.32
CA ARG A 366 12.58 3.24 -3.18
C ARG A 366 11.11 3.65 -3.00
N LEU A 367 10.87 4.94 -2.84
CA LEU A 367 9.53 5.54 -2.87
C LEU A 367 9.29 6.17 -4.24
N SER A 368 8.16 5.84 -4.86
CA SER A 368 7.72 6.46 -6.11
C SER A 368 6.92 7.73 -5.81
N PRO A 369 7.16 8.86 -6.51
CA PRO A 369 6.38 10.08 -6.45
C PRO A 369 5.11 10.04 -7.31
N LEU A 370 4.83 8.93 -7.99
CA LEU A 370 3.59 8.78 -8.75
C LEU A 370 2.50 8.30 -7.79
N ALA A 371 1.58 9.20 -7.46
CA ALA A 371 0.47 8.90 -6.57
C ALA A 371 -0.49 7.87 -7.18
N SER A 372 -1.06 7.05 -6.32
CA SER A 372 -2.16 6.14 -6.62
C SER A 372 -3.36 6.55 -5.77
N VAL A 373 -4.56 6.18 -6.21
CA VAL A 373 -5.80 6.51 -5.47
C VAL A 373 -6.39 5.21 -4.93
N MET A 374 -6.55 5.14 -3.61
CA MET A 374 -6.99 3.95 -2.90
C MET A 374 -8.29 4.23 -2.17
N ARG A 375 -9.22 3.28 -2.17
CA ARG A 375 -10.33 3.26 -1.23
C ARG A 375 -10.26 1.98 -0.40
N PRO A 376 -10.00 2.09 0.92
CA PRO A 376 -10.03 0.94 1.80
C PRO A 376 -11.40 0.26 1.83
N ALA A 377 -11.41 -1.04 2.12
CA ALA A 377 -12.65 -1.81 2.28
C ALA A 377 -13.56 -1.18 3.34
N GLY A 378 -14.86 -1.10 3.06
CA GLY A 378 -15.86 -0.51 3.96
C GLY A 378 -15.89 1.02 3.99
N LYS A 379 -14.95 1.71 3.33
CA LYS A 379 -14.93 3.18 3.24
C LYS A 379 -15.69 3.66 2.00
N THR A 380 -16.21 4.88 2.08
CA THR A 380 -16.92 5.55 0.97
C THR A 380 -16.01 6.46 0.16
N THR A 381 -14.97 6.98 0.79
CA THR A 381 -14.05 7.99 0.26
C THR A 381 -12.70 7.40 -0.10
N PHE A 382 -12.07 7.99 -1.10
CA PHE A 382 -10.74 7.64 -1.57
C PHE A 382 -9.67 8.47 -0.84
N GLN A 383 -8.47 7.92 -0.79
CA GLN A 383 -7.26 8.54 -0.26
C GLN A 383 -6.13 8.45 -1.28
N GLU A 384 -5.25 9.43 -1.25
CA GLU A 384 -4.00 9.43 -2.01
C GLU A 384 -2.98 8.54 -1.29
N VAL A 385 -2.30 7.68 -2.04
CA VAL A 385 -1.27 6.79 -1.51
C VAL A 385 -0.08 6.73 -2.47
N TYR A 386 1.10 6.38 -1.95
CA TYR A 386 2.32 6.35 -2.74
C TYR A 386 2.97 4.97 -2.68
N PRO A 387 3.34 4.38 -3.82
CA PRO A 387 3.95 3.06 -3.85
C PRO A 387 5.40 3.11 -3.38
N VAL A 388 5.78 2.11 -2.59
CA VAL A 388 7.15 1.83 -2.17
C VAL A 388 7.56 0.44 -2.60
N GLU A 389 8.82 0.31 -3.00
CA GLU A 389 9.47 -0.96 -3.32
C GLU A 389 10.67 -1.15 -2.39
N LEU A 390 10.58 -2.13 -1.50
CA LEU A 390 11.57 -2.45 -0.49
C LEU A 390 12.48 -3.58 -0.95
N ASP A 391 13.74 -3.54 -0.54
CA ASP A 391 14.75 -4.57 -0.82
C ASP A 391 14.51 -5.87 -0.02
N GLY A 392 13.59 -5.82 0.95
CA GLY A 392 13.16 -6.96 1.77
C GLY A 392 11.64 -7.13 1.75
N GLN A 393 11.17 -8.26 2.26
CA GLN A 393 9.75 -8.59 2.22
C GLN A 393 8.97 -7.90 3.34
N VAL A 394 7.80 -7.34 3.01
CA VAL A 394 6.79 -6.95 3.98
C VAL A 394 5.97 -8.17 4.41
N LYS A 395 5.50 -8.19 5.66
CA LYS A 395 4.67 -9.25 6.22
C LYS A 395 3.36 -8.70 6.78
N MET A 396 2.44 -9.60 7.06
CA MET A 396 1.27 -9.26 7.87
C MET A 396 1.72 -8.69 9.22
N GLY A 397 1.08 -7.59 9.62
CA GLY A 397 1.41 -6.79 10.79
C GLY A 397 2.50 -5.72 10.57
N ASP A 398 3.00 -5.54 9.34
CA ASP A 398 3.90 -4.42 9.03
C ASP A 398 3.17 -3.13 8.65
N CYS A 399 1.83 -3.12 8.63
CA CYS A 399 1.06 -1.87 8.56
C CYS A 399 1.40 -0.95 9.75
N GLY A 400 1.49 0.36 9.53
CA GLY A 400 1.96 1.34 10.51
C GLY A 400 3.47 1.58 10.51
N SER A 401 4.23 0.82 9.72
CA SER A 401 5.69 1.00 9.57
C SER A 401 6.03 2.40 9.06
N ALA A 402 7.00 3.06 9.68
CA ALA A 402 7.44 4.38 9.27
C ALA A 402 8.29 4.31 7.99
N VAL A 403 8.07 5.23 7.05
CA VAL A 403 8.89 5.40 5.85
C VAL A 403 9.55 6.78 5.89
N ILE A 404 10.88 6.78 5.90
CA ILE A 404 11.69 8.00 5.99
C ILE A 404 12.68 8.08 4.84
N ASP A 405 13.05 9.29 4.42
CA ASP A 405 14.14 9.51 3.48
C ASP A 405 15.48 9.01 4.05
N ARG A 406 16.20 8.21 3.28
CA ARG A 406 17.44 7.58 3.72
C ARG A 406 18.57 8.58 3.96
N SER A 407 18.58 9.70 3.26
CA SER A 407 19.68 10.66 3.30
C SER A 407 19.46 11.79 4.32
N THR A 408 18.21 12.24 4.42
CA THR A 408 17.82 13.42 5.19
C THR A 408 17.13 13.06 6.49
N GLY A 409 16.53 11.86 6.58
CA GLY A 409 15.74 11.41 7.72
C GLY A 409 14.31 11.98 7.76
N GLN A 410 13.87 12.70 6.73
CA GLN A 410 12.52 13.27 6.67
C GLN A 410 11.47 12.16 6.64
N PHE A 411 10.38 12.34 7.38
CA PHE A 411 9.29 11.38 7.45
C PHE A 411 8.31 11.57 6.29
N TYR A 412 8.20 10.57 5.41
CA TYR A 412 7.28 10.65 4.27
C TYR A 412 5.89 10.15 4.59
N GLY A 413 5.77 9.15 5.47
CA GLY A 413 4.47 8.54 5.75
C GLY A 413 4.60 7.16 6.37
N HIS A 414 3.47 6.49 6.57
CA HIS A 414 3.43 5.14 7.11
C HIS A 414 2.78 4.16 6.15
N ILE A 415 3.23 2.91 6.19
CA ILE A 415 2.70 1.83 5.35
C ILE A 415 1.28 1.47 5.79
N THR A 416 0.35 1.34 4.86
CA THR A 416 -1.06 0.97 5.16
C THR A 416 -1.52 -0.30 4.47
N ALA A 417 -1.08 -0.51 3.24
CA ALA A 417 -1.37 -1.69 2.43
C ALA A 417 -0.13 -2.17 1.69
N GLY A 418 -0.18 -3.39 1.17
CA GLY A 418 0.90 -3.94 0.37
C GLY A 418 0.64 -5.37 -0.04
N THR A 419 1.69 -6.04 -0.51
CA THR A 419 1.64 -7.46 -0.90
C THR A 419 2.59 -8.26 -0.01
N PRO A 420 2.07 -8.91 1.04
CA PRO A 420 2.84 -9.74 1.94
C PRO A 420 3.69 -10.78 1.20
N GLY A 421 4.92 -10.98 1.65
CA GLY A 421 5.90 -11.86 1.00
C GLY A 421 6.64 -11.22 -0.17
N THR A 422 6.32 -9.97 -0.54
CA THR A 422 7.05 -9.18 -1.54
C THR A 422 7.62 -7.92 -0.90
N GLY A 423 8.41 -7.13 -1.63
CA GLY A 423 8.87 -5.82 -1.18
C GLY A 423 7.89 -4.67 -1.42
N PHE A 424 6.70 -4.93 -1.96
CA PHE A 424 5.82 -3.85 -2.43
C PHE A 424 4.77 -3.45 -1.40
N ALA A 425 4.64 -2.14 -1.18
CA ALA A 425 3.64 -1.56 -0.27
C ALA A 425 3.21 -0.15 -0.70
N TYR A 426 2.22 0.38 0.00
CA TYR A 426 1.74 1.76 -0.16
C TYR A 426 1.83 2.50 1.16
N ILE A 427 2.20 3.77 1.09
CA ILE A 427 2.16 4.70 2.22
C ILE A 427 1.04 5.71 2.08
N ILE A 428 0.51 6.17 3.22
CA ILE A 428 -0.20 7.44 3.31
C ILE A 428 0.80 8.54 3.65
N PRO A 429 0.76 9.70 2.99
CA PRO A 429 1.66 10.82 3.31
C PRO A 429 1.49 11.34 4.74
N ALA A 430 2.62 11.55 5.42
CA ALA A 430 2.65 12.12 6.77
C ALA A 430 2.02 13.51 6.82
N VAL A 431 2.21 14.31 5.76
CA VAL A 431 1.65 15.66 5.65
C VAL A 431 0.12 15.67 5.74
N ASP A 432 -0.56 14.65 5.22
CA ASP A 432 -2.03 14.60 5.24
C ASP A 432 -2.55 14.16 6.61
N VAL A 433 -1.86 13.22 7.26
CA VAL A 433 -2.14 12.83 8.64
C VAL A 433 -2.00 14.02 9.58
N LEU A 434 -0.93 14.80 9.44
CA LEU A 434 -0.69 15.96 10.30
C LEU A 434 -1.68 17.10 10.04
N LYS A 435 -2.06 17.36 8.78
CA LYS A 435 -3.15 18.31 8.45
C LYS A 435 -4.47 17.90 9.10
N ASP A 436 -4.81 16.61 9.12
CA ASP A 436 -6.02 16.12 9.81
C ASP A 436 -5.96 16.39 11.32
N LEU A 437 -4.81 16.11 11.95
CA LEU A 437 -4.58 16.34 13.37
C LEU A 437 -4.61 17.84 13.76
N GLU A 438 -4.06 18.70 12.90
CA GLU A 438 -4.13 20.15 13.06
C GLU A 438 -5.58 20.64 13.01
N GLY A 439 -6.38 20.15 12.05
CA GLY A 439 -7.79 20.48 11.91
C GLY A 439 -8.61 20.15 13.16
N ARG A 440 -8.30 19.04 13.84
CA ARG A 440 -8.97 18.63 15.10
C ARG A 440 -8.61 19.52 16.28
N SER A 441 -7.36 19.98 16.35
CA SER A 441 -6.86 20.80 17.45
C SER A 441 -7.48 22.19 17.49
N VAL A 442 -7.92 22.72 16.34
CA VAL A 442 -8.62 24.01 16.25
C VAL A 442 -10.04 23.92 16.85
N GLY A 443 -10.69 22.75 16.78
CA GLY A 443 -12.02 22.52 17.37
C GLY A 443 -12.02 22.50 18.91
N TYR A 444 -10.97 21.92 19.51
CA TYR A 444 -10.87 21.71 20.96
C TYR A 444 -10.71 23.00 21.79
N ASN A 445 -10.33 24.12 21.16
CA ASN A 445 -10.07 25.39 21.83
C ASN A 445 -11.23 26.40 21.81
N SER A 446 -12.40 26.03 21.28
CA SER A 446 -13.52 26.97 21.12
C SER A 446 -14.42 27.13 22.35
N GLU A 447 -14.39 26.24 23.34
CA GLU A 447 -15.23 26.35 24.55
C GLU A 447 -14.54 26.93 25.80
N SER A 448 -13.21 27.10 25.80
CA SER A 448 -12.47 27.51 27.01
C SER A 448 -11.80 28.89 26.96
N ARG A 449 -11.93 29.67 25.89
CA ARG A 449 -11.35 31.03 25.79
C ARG A 449 -12.41 32.13 25.84
N LYS A 450 -12.92 32.41 27.06
CA LYS A 450 -13.32 33.78 27.41
C LYS A 450 -12.14 34.44 28.12
N SER A 451 -11.65 35.52 27.52
CA SER A 451 -10.61 36.43 28.00
C SER A 451 -9.15 36.03 27.70
N ALA A 452 -8.65 36.44 26.53
CA ALA A 452 -7.35 37.11 26.38
C ALA A 452 -7.25 37.75 24.97
N ASP A 453 -6.56 38.88 24.93
CA ASP A 453 -6.41 39.90 23.87
C ASP A 453 -6.16 39.40 22.43
N PRO A 454 -6.74 40.02 21.38
CA PRO A 454 -6.56 39.63 19.99
C PRO A 454 -5.41 40.41 19.34
N THR A 455 -4.18 40.03 19.65
CA THR A 455 -3.00 40.49 18.88
C THR A 455 -1.92 39.43 18.94
N VAL A 456 -2.02 38.41 18.07
CA VAL A 456 -0.93 37.76 17.32
C VAL A 456 -1.60 36.68 16.45
N ILE A 457 -1.81 36.99 15.16
CA ILE A 457 -2.04 36.00 14.11
C ILE A 457 -0.70 35.86 13.40
N GLY A 458 -0.18 34.63 13.31
CA GLY A 458 0.92 34.31 12.42
C GLY A 458 2.00 33.43 13.06
N THR A 459 2.08 32.20 12.54
CA THR A 459 3.18 31.24 12.67
C THR A 459 3.37 30.64 14.06
N TRP A 460 3.22 29.32 14.16
CA TRP A 460 3.62 28.49 15.29
C TRP A 460 5.09 28.10 15.14
N PRO A 461 6.04 28.62 15.94
CA PRO A 461 7.40 28.17 15.97
C PRO A 461 7.63 27.49 17.32
N ASN A 462 7.38 26.18 17.43
CA ASN A 462 7.95 25.28 18.47
C ASN A 462 7.37 23.85 18.42
N PHE A 463 7.06 23.32 17.24
CA PHE A 463 6.92 21.87 17.08
C PHE A 463 8.34 21.29 16.95
N MET A 464 8.84 20.49 17.89
CA MET A 464 10.19 19.87 17.86
C MET A 464 11.39 20.85 17.76
N ALA A 465 11.66 21.62 18.82
CA ALA A 465 12.97 22.27 19.03
C ALA A 465 13.26 22.40 20.54
N ARG A 466 13.57 21.28 21.20
CA ARG A 466 14.19 21.32 22.53
C ARG A 466 15.28 20.26 22.70
N PHE A 467 16.25 20.22 21.78
CA PHE A 467 17.53 19.57 22.05
C PHE A 467 18.69 20.33 21.39
N SER A 468 19.27 21.27 22.15
CA SER A 468 20.69 21.64 22.11
C SER A 468 20.96 22.79 23.09
N ARG A 469 21.56 22.47 24.24
CA ARG A 469 22.49 23.31 25.00
C ARG A 469 23.05 22.49 26.16
N VAL A 470 23.97 21.58 25.86
CA VAL A 470 24.98 21.18 26.84
C VAL A 470 26.07 22.25 26.75
N GLY A 471 26.14 23.10 27.77
CA GLY A 471 27.19 24.09 27.89
C GLY A 471 28.53 23.40 28.07
N ILE A 472 29.47 23.68 27.17
CA ILE A 472 30.89 23.53 27.46
C ILE A 472 31.28 24.82 28.18
N ALA A 473 31.48 24.72 29.49
CA ALA A 473 32.16 25.75 30.25
C ALA A 473 33.67 25.62 29.99
N SER A 474 34.26 26.75 29.63
CA SER A 474 35.71 27.00 29.52
C SER A 474 36.45 26.78 30.82
#